data_AF-A0AAD5GQD3-F1
#
_entry.id   AF-A0AAD5GQD3-F1
#
_cell.length_a   1.000
_cell.length_b   1.000
_cell.length_c   1.000
_cell.angle_alpha   90.00
_cell.angle_beta   90.00
_cell.angle_gamma   90.00
#
_symmetry.space_group_name_H-M   'P 1'
#
loop_
_entity.id
_entity.type
_entity.pdbx_description
1 polymer ?
#
loop_
_entity_poly.entity_id
_entity_poly.type
_entity_poly.pdbx_seq_one_letter_code
_entity_poly.pdbx_strand_id
1 'polypeptide(L)'
;MSEVFEGYERQYCELSTNLSRKCNAAGSILDEEQKGKEISELQSGLDEADVLIRKMDLEARSLQPGVKAMLLAKLREYKSDLTKLKREVKKLASAKSSQTAYEELLESGMANAHMISEKD
;
A
#
# COMPACT_ATOMS: atom_id res chain seq x y z
N MET A 1 -3.35 28.81 -11.97
CA MET A 1 -3.16 27.58 -11.16
C MET A 1 -1.73 27.61 -10.61
N SER A 2 -1.39 26.93 -9.50
CA SER A 2 0.01 26.90 -9.02
C SER A 2 0.82 25.85 -9.77
N GLU A 3 1.90 26.25 -10.44
CA GLU A 3 2.80 25.33 -11.16
C GLU A 3 3.42 24.29 -10.22
N VAL A 4 3.71 24.68 -8.98
CA VAL A 4 4.26 23.80 -7.95
C VAL A 4 3.24 22.73 -7.58
N PHE A 5 1.98 23.12 -7.37
CA PHE A 5 0.90 22.18 -7.10
C PHE A 5 0.74 21.18 -8.25
N GLU A 6 0.69 21.68 -9.50
CA GLU A 6 0.56 20.84 -10.69
C GLU A 6 1.73 19.87 -10.87
N GLY A 7 2.94 20.29 -10.50
CA GLY A 7 4.13 19.44 -10.50
C GLY A 7 4.02 18.27 -9.52
N TYR A 8 3.54 18.53 -8.30
CA TYR A 8 3.29 17.48 -7.32
C TYR A 8 2.11 16.59 -7.69
N GLU A 9 1.08 17.16 -8.30
CA GLU A 9 -0.10 16.43 -8.76
C GLU A 9 0.26 15.43 -9.86
N ARG A 10 1.06 15.83 -10.86
CA ARG A 10 1.53 14.91 -11.90
C ARG A 10 2.30 13.73 -11.31
N GLN A 11 3.22 13.99 -10.38
CA GLN A 11 3.97 12.94 -9.67
C GLN A 11 3.03 12.00 -8.91
N TYR A 12 2.06 12.56 -8.19
CA TYR A 12 1.09 11.76 -7.43
C TYR A 12 0.23 10.88 -8.35
N CYS A 13 -0.28 11.42 -9.46
CA CYS A 13 -1.10 10.67 -10.40
C CYS A 13 -0.33 9.51 -11.05
N GLU A 14 0.91 9.75 -11.46
CA GLU A 14 1.79 8.71 -12.00
C GLU A 14 2.05 7.61 -10.97
N LEU A 15 2.45 8.01 -9.75
CA LEU A 15 2.73 7.09 -8.67
C LEU A 15 1.49 6.27 -8.28
N SER A 16 0.34 6.91 -8.08
CA SER A 16 -0.92 6.25 -7.74
C SER A 16 -1.35 5.22 -8.80
N THR A 17 -1.19 5.56 -10.08
CA THR A 17 -1.47 4.65 -11.20
C THR A 17 -0.51 3.46 -11.20
N ASN A 18 0.77 3.68 -10.91
CA ASN A 18 1.76 2.61 -10.79
C ASN A 18 1.43 1.69 -9.62
N LEU A 19 1.18 2.26 -8.44
CA LEU A 19 0.84 1.51 -7.22
C LEU A 19 -0.45 0.70 -7.38
N SER A 20 -1.48 1.25 -8.02
CA SER A 20 -2.72 0.52 -8.28
C SER A 20 -2.48 -0.70 -9.18
N ARG A 21 -1.69 -0.56 -10.25
CA ARG A 21 -1.31 -1.68 -11.12
C ARG A 21 -0.48 -2.73 -10.38
N LYS A 22 0.54 -2.31 -9.63
CA LYS A 22 1.38 -3.19 -8.81
C LYS A 22 0.57 -3.94 -7.75
N CYS A 23 -0.35 -3.25 -7.07
CA CYS A 23 -1.24 -3.86 -6.07
C CYS A 23 -2.11 -4.97 -6.68
N ASN A 24 -2.66 -4.74 -7.88
CA ASN A 24 -3.45 -5.76 -8.57
C ASN A 24 -2.58 -6.96 -8.99
N ALA A 25 -1.37 -6.70 -9.51
CA ALA A 25 -0.43 -7.76 -9.91
C ALA A 25 0.05 -8.58 -8.70
N ALA A 26 0.32 -7.93 -7.56
CA ALA A 26 0.74 -8.55 -6.31
C ALA A 26 -0.29 -9.55 -5.78
N GLY A 27 -1.58 -9.34 -6.07
CA GLY A 27 -2.65 -10.28 -5.72
C GLY A 27 -2.57 -11.63 -6.43
N SER A 28 -1.80 -11.74 -7.52
CA SER A 28 -1.62 -12.98 -8.28
C SER A 28 -0.24 -13.63 -8.10
N ILE A 29 0.64 -13.04 -7.30
CA ILE A 29 1.96 -13.61 -7.02
C ILE A 29 1.80 -14.80 -6.07
N LEU A 30 2.24 -15.98 -6.51
CA LEU A 30 2.24 -17.22 -5.72
C LEU A 30 3.50 -17.38 -4.88
N ASP A 31 4.62 -16.80 -5.33
CA ASP A 31 5.89 -16.81 -4.60
C ASP A 31 5.82 -15.81 -3.43
N GLU A 32 5.83 -16.33 -2.20
CA GLU A 32 5.65 -15.54 -0.99
C GLU A 32 6.85 -14.61 -0.65
N GLU A 33 8.05 -14.94 -1.12
CA GLU A 33 9.21 -14.06 -0.99
C GLU A 33 9.07 -12.87 -1.94
N GLN A 34 8.76 -13.13 -3.20
CA GLN A 34 8.55 -12.11 -4.22
C GLN A 34 7.35 -11.21 -3.89
N LYS A 35 6.25 -11.82 -3.43
CA LYS A 35 5.06 -11.09 -2.96
C LYS A 35 5.39 -10.22 -1.76
N GLY A 36 6.22 -10.72 -0.84
CA GLY A 36 6.73 -9.95 0.30
C GLY A 36 7.51 -8.70 -0.14
N LYS A 37 8.43 -8.85 -1.09
CA LYS A 37 9.19 -7.72 -1.67
C LYS A 37 8.26 -6.70 -2.32
N GLU A 38 7.31 -7.15 -3.14
CA GLU A 38 6.35 -6.28 -3.81
C GLU A 38 5.46 -5.51 -2.82
N ILE A 39 5.01 -6.15 -1.73
CA ILE A 39 4.24 -5.48 -0.68
C ILE A 39 5.06 -4.40 0.02
N SER A 40 6.34 -4.65 0.31
CA SER A 40 7.23 -3.64 0.91
C SER A 40 7.46 -2.44 -0.01
N GLU A 41 7.64 -2.68 -1.32
CA GLU A 41 7.73 -1.61 -2.32
C GLU A 41 6.43 -0.79 -2.39
N LEU A 42 5.28 -1.47 -2.38
CA LEU A 42 3.96 -0.81 -2.34
C LEU A 42 3.82 0.06 -1.09
N GLN A 43 4.27 -0.39 0.07
CA GLN A 43 4.25 0.40 1.31
C GLN A 43 5.11 1.67 1.19
N SER A 44 6.35 1.55 0.71
CA SER A 44 7.22 2.71 0.48
C SER A 44 6.60 3.72 -0.46
N GLY A 45 6.03 3.26 -1.59
CA GLY A 45 5.39 4.17 -2.54
C GLY A 45 4.10 4.80 -2.00
N LEU A 46 3.36 4.12 -1.12
CA LEU A 46 2.21 4.70 -0.42
C LEU A 46 2.62 5.83 0.53
N ASP A 47 3.77 5.71 1.19
CA ASP A 47 4.33 6.76 2.04
C ASP A 47 4.80 7.97 1.21
N GLU A 48 5.43 7.73 0.06
CA GLU A 48 5.78 8.78 -0.90
C GLU A 48 4.55 9.52 -1.44
N ALA A 49 3.47 8.79 -1.77
CA ALA A 49 2.21 9.38 -2.20
C ALA A 49 1.59 10.26 -1.10
N ASP A 50 1.68 9.85 0.17
CA ASP A 50 1.27 10.65 1.32
C ASP A 50 2.08 11.96 1.43
N VAL A 51 3.40 11.89 1.21
CA VAL A 51 4.26 13.06 1.21
C VAL A 51 3.85 14.04 0.11
N LEU A 52 3.54 13.55 -1.10
CA LEU A 52 3.04 14.40 -2.19
C LEU A 52 1.70 15.05 -1.84
N ILE A 53 0.77 14.30 -1.24
CA ILE A 53 -0.51 14.84 -0.75
C ILE A 53 -0.30 15.96 0.27
N ARG A 54 0.65 15.79 1.21
CA ARG A 54 0.99 16.83 2.20
C ARG A 54 1.60 18.07 1.55
N LYS A 55 2.51 17.90 0.57
CA LYS A 55 3.09 19.01 -0.19
C LYS A 55 2.03 19.80 -0.96
N MET A 56 1.11 19.10 -1.63
CA MET A 56 -0.03 19.72 -2.31
C MET A 56 -0.97 20.46 -1.33
N ASP A 57 -1.22 19.90 -0.14
CA ASP A 57 -2.07 20.53 0.88
C ASP A 57 -1.45 21.85 1.40
N LEU A 58 -0.13 21.87 1.63
CA LEU A 58 0.61 23.07 2.02
C LEU A 58 0.58 24.13 0.91
N GLU A 59 0.84 23.73 -0.33
CA GLU A 59 0.80 24.63 -1.49
C GLU A 59 -0.60 25.20 -1.69
N ALA A 60 -1.66 24.39 -1.64
CA ALA A 60 -3.03 24.87 -1.80
C ALA A 60 -3.43 25.89 -0.73
N ARG A 61 -2.90 25.76 0.49
CA ARG A 61 -3.21 26.67 1.61
C ARG A 61 -2.59 28.06 1.48
N SER A 62 -1.54 28.22 0.69
CA SER A 62 -0.88 29.52 0.46
C SER A 62 -1.60 30.37 -0.60
N LEU A 63 -2.52 29.76 -1.37
CA LEU A 63 -3.20 30.42 -2.49
C LEU A 63 -4.47 31.18 -2.06
N GLN A 64 -4.97 32.02 -2.97
CA GLN A 64 -6.19 32.79 -2.77
C GLN A 64 -7.41 31.89 -2.47
N PRO A 65 -8.41 32.37 -1.68
CA PRO A 65 -9.49 31.53 -1.17
C PRO A 65 -10.25 30.69 -2.21
N GLY A 66 -10.55 31.26 -3.39
CA GLY A 66 -11.26 30.53 -4.45
C GLY A 66 -10.45 29.37 -5.02
N VAL A 67 -9.18 29.62 -5.36
CA VAL A 67 -8.26 28.58 -5.87
C VAL A 67 -8.00 27.53 -4.80
N LYS A 68 -7.75 27.95 -3.56
CA LYS A 68 -7.57 27.06 -2.40
C LYS A 68 -8.76 26.12 -2.23
N ALA A 69 -9.99 26.64 -2.25
CA ALA A 69 -11.19 25.83 -2.07
C ALA A 69 -11.32 24.73 -3.15
N MET A 70 -11.06 25.08 -4.40
CA MET A 70 -11.07 24.12 -5.52
C MET A 70 -9.99 23.03 -5.34
N LEU A 71 -8.75 23.40 -5.03
CA LEU A 71 -7.66 22.43 -4.85
C LEU A 71 -7.87 21.53 -3.63
N LEU A 72 -8.42 22.05 -2.54
CA LEU A 72 -8.74 21.25 -1.36
C LEU A 72 -9.88 20.25 -1.63
N ALA A 73 -10.83 20.57 -2.51
CA ALA A 73 -11.85 19.61 -2.94
C ALA A 73 -11.20 18.44 -3.70
N LYS A 74 -10.31 18.74 -4.65
CA LYS A 74 -9.55 17.72 -5.39
C LYS A 74 -8.69 16.84 -4.48
N LEU A 75 -8.00 17.43 -3.50
CA LEU A 75 -7.20 16.70 -2.52
C LEU A 75 -8.02 15.75 -1.64
N ARG A 76 -9.30 16.04 -1.38
CA ARG A 76 -10.16 15.12 -0.63
C ARG A 76 -10.41 13.83 -1.40
N GLU A 77 -10.57 13.92 -2.72
CA GLU A 77 -10.74 12.74 -3.57
C GLU A 77 -9.46 11.90 -3.59
N TYR A 78 -8.31 12.54 -3.83
CA TYR A 78 -7.01 11.85 -3.78
C TYR A 78 -6.72 11.18 -2.44
N LYS A 79 -7.04 11.85 -1.31
CA LYS A 79 -6.92 11.24 0.03
C LYS A 79 -7.83 10.03 0.19
N SER A 80 -9.05 10.08 -0.33
CA SER A 80 -10.01 8.98 -0.27
C SER A 80 -9.51 7.77 -1.06
N ASP A 81 -9.03 7.99 -2.28
CA ASP A 81 -8.53 6.93 -3.15
C ASP A 81 -7.23 6.32 -2.62
N LEU A 82 -6.31 7.14 -2.11
CA LEU A 82 -5.11 6.63 -1.44
C LEU A 82 -5.47 5.79 -0.20
N THR A 83 -6.49 6.18 0.56
CA THR A 83 -7.00 5.41 1.71
C THR A 83 -7.63 4.08 1.28
N LYS A 84 -8.29 4.02 0.12
CA LYS A 84 -8.76 2.75 -0.46
C LYS A 84 -7.57 1.86 -0.82
N LEU A 85 -6.58 2.40 -1.54
CA LEU A 85 -5.41 1.64 -1.97
C LEU A 85 -4.60 1.10 -0.79
N LYS A 86 -4.37 1.91 0.26
CA LYS A 86 -3.75 1.47 1.52
C LYS A 86 -4.47 0.29 2.15
N ARG A 87 -5.80 0.27 2.11
CA ARG A 87 -6.59 -0.86 2.63
C ARG A 87 -6.40 -2.12 1.80
N GLU A 88 -6.36 -2.01 0.48
CA GLU A 88 -6.11 -3.17 -0.40
C GLU A 88 -4.70 -3.74 -0.19
N VAL A 89 -3.67 -2.90 -0.12
CA VAL A 89 -2.30 -3.36 0.19
C VAL A 89 -2.22 -4.00 1.58
N LYS A 90 -2.92 -3.45 2.58
CA LYS A 90 -3.01 -4.07 3.91
C LYS A 90 -3.65 -5.46 3.86
N LYS A 91 -4.71 -5.66 3.06
CA LYS A 91 -5.33 -6.98 2.88
C LYS A 91 -4.35 -8.00 2.28
N LEU A 92 -3.55 -7.59 1.29
CA LEU A 92 -2.50 -8.45 0.72
C LEU A 92 -1.47 -8.88 1.78
N ALA A 93 -1.02 -7.93 2.61
CA ALA A 93 -0.11 -8.22 3.72
C ALA A 93 -0.75 -9.12 4.80
N SER A 94 -2.05 -8.97 5.04
CA SER A 94 -2.80 -9.77 6.02
C SER A 94 -2.99 -11.22 5.54
N ALA A 95 -3.30 -11.40 4.25
CA ALA A 95 -3.43 -12.73 3.65
C ALA A 95 -2.14 -13.55 3.80
N LYS A 96 -0.97 -12.91 3.68
CA LYS A 96 0.32 -13.51 4.01
C LYS A 96 0.37 -14.02 5.46
N SER A 97 -0.01 -13.18 6.44
CA SER A 97 0.03 -13.56 7.86
C SER A 97 -0.87 -14.74 8.22
N SER A 98 -2.04 -14.87 7.57
CA SER A 98 -2.95 -16.00 7.79
C SER A 98 -2.40 -17.30 7.20
N GLN A 99 -1.68 -17.23 6.08
CA GLN A 99 -1.06 -18.38 5.43
C GLN A 99 0.19 -18.85 6.19
N THR A 100 1.04 -17.92 6.62
CA THR A 100 2.21 -18.22 7.49
C THR A 100 1.77 -18.85 8.81
N ALA A 101 0.72 -18.34 9.46
CA ALA A 101 0.20 -18.93 10.70
C ALA A 101 -0.36 -20.35 10.49
N TYR A 102 -0.90 -20.66 9.32
CA TYR A 102 -1.39 -22.00 8.99
C TYR A 102 -0.24 -22.97 8.72
N GLU A 103 0.81 -22.51 8.05
CA GLU A 103 2.02 -23.29 7.75
C GLU A 103 2.83 -23.62 9.01
N GLU A 104 3.03 -22.65 9.92
CA GLU A 104 3.66 -22.89 11.23
C GLU A 104 2.87 -23.91 12.08
N LEU A 105 1.53 -23.85 12.05
CA LEU A 105 0.69 -24.82 12.74
C LEU A 105 0.81 -26.24 12.15
N LEU A 106 0.89 -26.35 10.82
CA LEU A 106 1.10 -27.61 10.13
C LEU A 106 2.47 -28.21 10.44
N GLU A 107 3.52 -27.39 10.40
CA GLU A 107 4.91 -27.82 10.68
C GLU A 107 5.07 -28.25 12.14
N SER A 108 4.49 -27.50 13.08
CA SER A 108 4.45 -27.87 14.50
C SER A 108 3.68 -29.18 14.75
N GLY A 109 2.60 -29.45 14.00
CA GLY A 109 1.84 -30.69 14.08
C GLY A 109 2.61 -31.93 13.59
N MET A 110 3.43 -31.77 12.53
CA MET A 110 4.25 -32.87 12.00
C MET A 110 5.46 -33.19 12.88
N ALA A 111 6.09 -32.17 13.48
CA ALA A 111 7.21 -32.37 14.41
C ALA A 111 6.84 -33.23 15.63
N ASN A 112 5.58 -33.15 16.08
CA ASN A 112 5.10 -33.90 17.23
C ASN A 112 4.76 -35.38 16.90
N ALA A 113 4.46 -35.69 15.62
CA ALA A 113 4.18 -37.06 15.18
C ALA A 113 5.45 -37.92 15.10
N HIS A 114 6.61 -37.33 14.78
CA HIS A 114 7.88 -38.05 14.67
C HIS A 114 8.47 -38.45 16.03
N MET A 115 8.16 -37.72 17.12
CA MET A 115 8.65 -38.06 18.47
C MET A 115 7.94 -39.25 19.14
N ILE A 116 6.78 -39.67 18.62
CA ILE A 116 5.96 -40.72 19.27
C ILE A 116 6.38 -42.14 18.82
N SER A 117 7.19 -42.28 17.77
CA SER A 117 7.50 -43.59 17.16
C SER A 117 8.88 -44.19 17.51
N GLU A 118 9.69 -43.56 18.37
CA GLU A 118 11.03 -44.05 18.78
C GLU A 118 11.06 -44.61 20.21
N LYS A 119 10.01 -45.36 20.60
CA LYS A 119 10.01 -46.04 21.89
C LYS A 119 9.29 -47.39 21.84
N ASP A 120 9.86 -48.30 21.05
CA ASP A 120 9.68 -49.75 21.22
C ASP A 120 11.04 -50.44 21.15
#